data_AF-A0A077PGK0-F1
#
_entry.id   AF-A0A077PGK0-F1
#
_cell.length_a   1.000
_cell.length_b   1.000
_cell.length_c   1.000
_cell.angle_alpha   90.00
_cell.angle_beta   90.00
_cell.angle_gamma   90.00
#
_symmetry.space_group_name_H-M   'P 1'
#
loop_
_entity.id
_entity.type
_entity.pdbx_description
1 polymer ?
#
loop_
_entity_poly.entity_id
_entity_poly.type
_entity_poly.pdbx_seq_one_letter_code
_entity_poly.pdbx_strand_id
1 'polypeptide(L)' 'MGNTLHLAASRVQIIAAENTWLEGKAIQQLETTAQLPDMVSVVG' A
#
# COMPACT_ATOMS: atom_id res chain seq x y z
N MET A 1 15.99 -4.78 11.99
CA MET A 1 15.39 -4.15 10.80
C MET A 1 14.30 -5.07 10.33
N GLY A 2 13.04 -4.70 10.55
CA GLY A 2 11.89 -5.51 10.16
C GLY A 2 10.93 -4.66 9.35
N ASN A 3 10.26 -5.27 8.38
CA ASN A 3 9.15 -4.65 7.70
C ASN A 3 7.89 -4.93 8.51
N THR A 4 7.03 -3.93 8.59
CA THR A 4 5.74 -4.01 9.27
C THR A 4 4.63 -3.70 8.29
N LEU A 5 3.47 -4.33 8.51
CA LEU A 5 2.26 -4.07 7.74
C LEU A 5 1.56 -2.83 8.31
N HIS A 6 1.30 -1.85 7.44
CA HIS A 6 0.58 -0.64 7.80
C HIS A 6 -0.59 -0.44 6.84
N LEU A 7 -1.75 -0.06 7.38
CA LEU A 7 -2.92 0.31 6.57
C LEU A 7 -2.68 1.72 6.01
N ALA A 8 -2.69 1.86 4.68
CA ALA A 8 -2.52 3.15 4.02
C ALA A 8 -3.87 3.76 3.59
N ALA A 9 -4.80 2.92 3.13
CA ALA A 9 -6.15 3.31 2.72
C ALA A 9 -7.10 2.10 2.82
N SER A 10 -8.38 2.30 2.50
CA SER A 10 -9.33 1.20 2.38
C SER A 10 -8.82 0.20 1.34
N ARG A 11 -8.57 -1.06 1.77
CA ARG A 11 -8.05 -2.17 0.96
C ARG A 11 -6.58 -2.07 0.53
N VAL A 12 -5.85 -1.02 0.92
CA VAL A 12 -4.42 -0.86 0.63
C VAL A 12 -3.58 -1.02 1.90
N GLN A 13 -2.61 -1.93 1.86
CA GLN A 13 -1.63 -2.12 2.90
C GLN A 13 -0.21 -1.93 2.35
N ILE A 14 0.69 -1.47 3.21
CA ILE A 14 2.10 -1.21 2.89
C ILE A 14 2.97 -2.08 3.79
N ILE A 15 3.94 -2.78 3.21
CA ILE A 15 4.98 -3.55 3.91
C ILE A 15 6.30 -2.80 3.78
N ALA A 16 6.66 -2.03 4.81
CA ALA A 16 7.89 -1.25 4.81
C ALA A 16 8.49 -1.15 6.21
N ALA A 17 9.75 -0.72 6.31
CA ALA A 17 10.30 -0.30 7.59
C ALA A 17 9.72 1.07 7.97
N GLU A 18 9.62 1.37 9.27
CA GLU A 18 9.01 2.62 9.78
C GLU A 18 9.54 3.91 9.13
N ASN A 19 10.80 3.90 8.73
CA ASN A 19 11.55 5.02 8.16
C ASN A 19 11.80 4.88 6.65
N THR A 20 11.12 3.96 5.97
CA THR A 20 11.16 3.87 4.51
C THR A 20 10.43 5.07 3.89
N TRP A 21 11.13 5.84 3.07
CA TRP A 21 10.52 6.88 2.26
C TRP A 21 9.70 6.25 1.13
N LEU A 22 8.41 6.57 1.07
CA LEU A 22 7.51 6.12 0.01
C LEU A 22 7.03 7.32 -0.80
N GLU A 23 7.24 7.26 -2.11
CA GLU A 23 6.75 8.31 -3.00
C GLU A 23 5.22 8.28 -3.08
N GLY A 24 4.58 9.45 -3.01
CA GLY A 24 3.12 9.54 -3.08
C GLY A 24 2.51 8.90 -4.35
N LYS A 25 3.25 8.91 -5.46
CA LYS A 25 2.84 8.21 -6.70
C LYS A 25 2.80 6.70 -6.54
N ALA A 26 3.70 6.11 -5.78
CA ALA A 26 3.69 4.67 -5.51
C ALA A 26 2.43 4.29 -4.70
N ILE A 27 2.08 5.09 -3.69
CA ILE A 27 0.85 4.90 -2.91
C ILE A 27 -0.38 5.06 -3.81
N GLN A 28 -0.42 6.10 -4.66
CA GLN A 28 -1.51 6.34 -5.61
C GLN A 28 -1.71 5.18 -6.60
N GLN A 29 -0.63 4.50 -7.01
CA GLN A 29 -0.72 3.32 -7.86
C GLN A 29 -1.40 2.15 -7.13
N LEU A 30 -1.08 1.94 -5.85
CA LEU A 30 -1.74 0.92 -5.04
C LEU A 30 -3.24 1.24 -4.87
N GLU A 31 -3.57 2.49 -4.59
CA GLU A 31 -4.97 2.96 -4.51
C GLU A 31 -5.73 2.77 -5.82
N THR A 32 -5.11 3.10 -6.95
CA THR A 32 -5.71 2.92 -8.29
C THR A 32 -5.94 1.43 -8.56
N THR A 33 -4.98 0.58 -8.21
CA THR A 33 -5.09 -0.88 -8.37
C THR A 33 -6.22 -1.43 -7.49
N ALA A 34 -6.41 -0.88 -6.29
CA ALA A 34 -7.49 -1.28 -5.38
C ALA A 34 -8.89 -0.93 -5.90
N GLN A 35 -9.02 -0.08 -6.94
CA GLN A 35 -10.28 0.22 -7.62
C GLN A 35 -10.62 -0.77 -8.75
N LEU A 36 -9.74 -1.72 -9.09
CA LEU A 36 -10.04 -2.68 -10.14
C LEU A 36 -11.23 -3.58 -9.75
N PRO A 37 -12.08 -3.97 -10.72
CA PRO A 37 -13.19 -4.88 -10.46
C PRO A 37 -12.70 -6.16 -9.75
N ASP A 38 -13.49 -6.63 -8.79
CA ASP A 38 -13.24 -7.84 -7.99
C ASP A 38 -11.95 -7.80 -7.15
N MET A 39 -11.26 -6.65 -7.07
CA MET A 39 -10.07 -6.49 -6.24
C MET A 39 -10.45 -6.41 -4.76
N VAL A 40 -9.96 -7.39 -3.98
CA VAL A 40 -10.26 -7.52 -2.55
C VAL A 40 -9.27 -6.74 -1.68
N SER A 41 -7.97 -6.80 -2.01
CA SER A 41 -6.91 -6.08 -1.31
C SER A 41 -5.67 -5.92 -2.19
N VAL A 42 -4.93 -4.82 -1.98
CA VAL A 42 -3.64 -4.53 -2.61
C VAL A 42 -2.61 -4.33 -1.51
N VAL A 43 -1.47 -5.00 -1.63
CA VAL A 43 -0.36 -4.90 -0.69
C VAL A 43 0.93 -4.63 -1.48
N GLY A 44 1.72 -3.64 -1.05
CA GLY A 44 2.95 -3.23 -1.71
C GLY A 44 4.06 -2.88 -0.73
#